data_AF-A0A8D8M5H6-F1
#
_entry.id   AF-A0A8D8M5H6-F1
#
_cell.length_a   1.000
_cell.length_b   1.000
_cell.length_c   1.000
_cell.angle_alpha   90.00
_cell.angle_beta   90.00
_cell.angle_gamma   90.00
#
_symmetry.space_group_name_H-M   'P 1'
#
loop_
_entity.id
_entity.type
_entity.pdbx_description
1 polymer ?
#
loop_
_entity_poly.entity_id
_entity_poly.type
_entity_poly.pdbx_seq_one_letter_code
_entity_poly.pdbx_strand_id
1 'polypeptide(L)'
;MLVHTEERPYQCELCDYTCKQSGNLKAHMVVHTEERPYQCEICEYTCKQSSSLRKHMLVHTEERPYQCELCEYTCKQSNRKYPTFGEAIQQVNILGHILYVTIRYIKQDFE
;
A
#
# COMPACT_ATOMS: atom_id res chain seq x y z
N MET A 1 32.66 -6.71 4.41
CA MET A 1 31.87 -7.49 3.44
C MET A 1 30.93 -8.38 4.24
N LEU A 2 29.69 -7.95 4.47
CA LEU A 2 28.68 -8.79 5.10
C LEU A 2 28.11 -9.69 4.01
N VAL A 3 28.67 -10.89 3.95
CA VAL A 3 28.36 -11.95 2.99
C VAL A 3 26.87 -12.30 3.10
N HIS A 4 26.26 -12.53 1.94
CA HIS A 4 24.89 -12.99 1.77
C HIS A 4 24.77 -14.44 2.26
N THR A 5 24.93 -14.71 3.56
CA THR A 5 24.72 -16.06 4.09
C THR A 5 23.24 -16.41 3.95
N GLU A 6 22.93 -17.47 3.20
CA GLU A 6 21.57 -18.00 3.06
C GLU A 6 21.11 -18.79 4.28
N GLU A 7 21.91 -18.79 5.34
CA GLU A 7 21.57 -19.45 6.60
C GLU A 7 20.28 -18.86 7.17
N ARG A 8 19.29 -19.74 7.36
CA ARG A 8 17.99 -19.45 7.97
C ARG A 8 17.87 -20.25 9.27
N PRO A 9 18.54 -19.81 10.36
CA PRO A 9 18.66 -20.60 11.58
C PRO A 9 17.34 -20.75 12.35
N TYR A 10 16.30 -19.97 12.01
CA TYR A 10 15.01 -20.03 12.69
C TYR A 10 14.00 -20.81 11.85
N GLN A 11 13.62 -21.99 12.32
CA GLN A 11 12.67 -22.90 11.68
C GLN A 11 11.35 -22.96 12.45
N CYS A 12 10.24 -23.08 11.73
CA CYS A 12 8.94 -23.35 12.31
C CYS A 12 8.82 -24.83 12.67
N GLU A 13 8.26 -25.13 13.84
CA GLU A 13 8.04 -26.51 14.29
C GLU A 13 6.78 -27.14 13.68
N LEU A 14 5.90 -26.32 13.09
CA LEU A 14 4.59 -26.74 12.56
C LEU A 14 4.56 -26.83 11.03
N CYS A 15 5.56 -26.31 10.33
CA CYS A 15 5.71 -26.39 8.88
C CYS A 15 7.16 -26.16 8.45
N ASP A 16 7.45 -26.29 7.15
CA ASP A 16 8.81 -26.14 6.60
C ASP A 16 9.30 -24.68 6.47
N TYR A 17 8.60 -23.72 7.08
CA TYR A 17 8.99 -22.31 7.02
C TYR A 17 10.29 -22.05 7.80
N THR A 18 11.24 -21.38 7.14
CA THR A 18 12.52 -20.97 7.75
C THR A 18 12.82 -19.49 7.46
N CYS A 19 13.42 -18.81 8.43
CA CYS A 19 13.78 -17.40 8.31
C CYS A 19 15.09 -17.04 9.02
N LYS A 20 15.61 -15.84 8.74
CA LYS A 20 16.89 -15.36 9.26
C LYS A 20 16.81 -14.64 10.60
N GLN A 21 15.61 -14.26 11.03
CA GLN A 21 15.39 -13.43 12.21
C GLN A 21 14.32 -14.06 13.10
N SER A 22 14.58 -14.16 14.40
CA SER A 22 13.62 -14.68 15.38
C SER A 22 12.28 -13.94 15.36
N GLY A 23 12.30 -12.62 15.15
CA GLY A 23 11.08 -11.81 15.03
C GLY A 23 10.18 -12.24 13.87
N ASN A 24 10.76 -12.68 12.74
CA ASN A 24 9.99 -13.18 11.60
C ASN A 24 9.35 -14.53 11.91
N LEU A 25 10.07 -15.41 12.62
CA LEU A 25 9.51 -16.68 13.08
C LEU A 25 8.33 -16.43 14.03
N LYS A 26 8.48 -15.53 15.00
CA LYS A 26 7.40 -15.16 15.94
C LYS A 26 6.18 -14.60 15.20
N ALA A 27 6.38 -13.72 14.22
CA ALA A 27 5.28 -13.20 13.41
C ALA A 27 4.63 -14.27 12.53
N HIS A 28 5.42 -15.24 12.04
CA HIS A 28 4.94 -16.37 11.27
C HIS A 28 4.08 -17.33 12.09
N MET A 29 4.37 -17.55 13.39
CA MET A 29 3.59 -18.45 14.24
C MET A 29 2.09 -18.10 14.30
N VAL A 30 1.73 -16.82 14.11
CA VAL A 30 0.34 -16.36 14.02
C VAL A 30 -0.41 -16.97 12.83
N VAL A 31 0.29 -17.46 11.80
CA VAL A 31 -0.34 -18.17 10.68
C VAL A 31 -0.97 -19.48 11.13
N HIS A 32 -0.34 -20.17 12.09
CA HIS A 32 -0.83 -21.42 12.66
C HIS A 32 -1.94 -21.25 13.70
N THR A 33 -2.16 -20.01 14.17
CA THR A 33 -3.30 -19.69 15.04
C THR A 33 -4.42 -19.03 14.22
N GLU A 34 -5.67 -19.20 14.64
CA GLU A 34 -6.80 -18.47 14.05
C GLU A 34 -6.91 -17.04 14.59
N GLU A 35 -6.07 -16.70 15.57
CA GLU A 35 -6.05 -15.39 16.20
C GLU A 35 -5.65 -14.29 15.21
N ARG A 36 -6.42 -13.19 15.23
CA ARG A 36 -6.16 -11.98 14.48
C ARG A 36 -6.05 -10.82 15.48
N PRO A 37 -4.90 -10.68 16.15
CA PRO A 37 -4.76 -9.77 17.29
C PRO A 37 -4.86 -8.29 16.92
N TYR A 38 -4.77 -7.94 15.62
CA TYR A 38 -4.83 -6.57 15.16
C TYR A 38 -6.19 -6.28 14.53
N GLN A 39 -7.02 -5.53 15.24
CA GLN A 39 -8.34 -5.09 14.81
C GLN A 39 -8.34 -3.62 14.40
N CYS A 40 -9.10 -3.30 13.36
CA CYS A 40 -9.38 -1.91 12.99
C CYS A 40 -10.41 -1.31 13.95
N GLU A 41 -10.17 -0.08 14.38
CA GLU A 41 -11.09 0.64 15.27
C GLU A 41 -12.29 1.26 14.52
N ILE A 42 -12.21 1.36 13.18
CA ILE A 42 -13.20 2.02 12.33
C ILE A 42 -14.14 1.01 11.66
N CYS A 43 -13.69 -0.22 11.43
CA CYS A 43 -14.50 -1.27 10.81
C CYS A 43 -14.14 -2.66 11.36
N GLU A 44 -14.85 -3.70 10.94
CA GLU A 44 -14.66 -5.08 11.43
C GLU A 44 -13.41 -5.79 10.88
N TYR A 45 -12.52 -5.06 10.19
CA TYR A 45 -11.32 -5.65 9.61
C TYR A 45 -10.34 -6.10 10.68
N THR A 46 -9.89 -7.35 10.60
CA THR A 46 -8.89 -7.94 11.50
C THR A 46 -7.76 -8.62 10.74
N CYS A 47 -6.53 -8.52 11.24
CA CYS A 47 -5.35 -9.08 10.62
C CYS A 47 -4.32 -9.63 11.63
N LYS A 48 -3.36 -10.39 11.09
CA LYS A 48 -2.34 -11.12 11.87
C LYS A 48 -1.06 -10.30 12.12
N GLN A 49 -0.89 -9.16 11.43
CA GLN A 49 0.33 -8.35 11.48
C GLN A 49 0.00 -6.87 11.66
N SER A 50 0.75 -6.18 12.53
CA SER A 50 0.60 -4.73 12.78
C SER A 50 0.84 -3.89 11.53
N SER A 51 1.79 -4.29 10.68
CA SER A 51 2.10 -3.62 9.42
C SER A 51 0.93 -3.66 8.44
N SER A 52 0.15 -4.75 8.44
CA SER A 52 -1.07 -4.89 7.65
C SER A 52 -2.18 -3.97 8.17
N LEU A 53 -2.37 -3.89 9.49
CA LEU A 53 -3.32 -2.95 10.09
C LEU A 53 -2.97 -1.50 9.74
N ARG A 54 -1.69 -1.11 9.88
CA ARG A 54 -1.23 0.25 9.53
C ARG A 54 -1.51 0.60 8.07
N LYS A 55 -1.27 -0.33 7.13
CA LYS A 55 -1.62 -0.14 5.71
C LYS A 55 -3.13 -0.07 5.50
N HIS A 56 -3.90 -0.88 6.22
CA HIS A 56 -5.36 -0.86 6.17
C HIS A 56 -5.92 0.48 6.65
N MET A 57 -5.34 1.09 7.69
CA MET A 57 -5.80 2.40 8.17
C MET A 57 -5.73 3.49 7.10
N LEU A 58 -4.82 3.37 6.12
CA LEU A 58 -4.79 4.28 4.98
C LEU A 58 -6.05 4.21 4.13
N VAL A 59 -6.88 3.17 4.22
CA VAL A 59 -8.17 3.11 3.50
C VAL A 59 -9.18 4.10 4.09
N HIS A 60 -9.15 4.28 5.42
CA HIS A 60 -10.02 5.21 6.13
C HIS A 60 -9.53 6.66 6.07
N THR A 61 -8.27 6.87 5.69
CA THR A 61 -7.72 8.20 5.43
C THR A 61 -7.60 8.45 3.92
N GLU A 62 -7.63 9.72 3.50
CA GLU A 62 -7.31 10.08 2.12
C GLU A 62 -5.80 10.21 1.89
N GLU A 63 -4.98 9.76 2.85
CA GLU A 63 -3.53 9.82 2.74
C GLU A 63 -3.02 8.83 1.70
N ARG A 64 -2.25 9.36 0.74
CA ARG A 64 -1.59 8.60 -0.31
C ARG A 64 -0.09 8.88 -0.27
N PRO A 65 0.65 8.28 0.68
CA PRO A 65 2.02 8.66 1.00
C PRO A 65 3.04 8.37 -0.11
N TYR A 66 2.68 7.57 -1.11
CA TYR A 66 3.58 7.20 -2.20
C TYR A 66 3.20 7.95 -3.47
N GLN A 67 4.04 8.87 -3.89
CA GLN A 67 3.87 9.65 -5.11
C GLN A 67 4.76 9.10 -6.24
N CYS A 68 4.22 9.05 -7.44
CA CYS A 68 4.97 8.75 -8.65
C CYS A 68 5.88 9.95 -9.00
N GLU A 69 7.13 9.69 -9.35
CA GLU A 69 8.07 10.77 -9.72
C GLU A 69 7.78 11.36 -11.10
N LEU A 70 7.04 10.63 -11.94
CA LEU A 70 6.79 11.01 -13.34
C LEU A 70 5.39 11.59 -13.57
N CYS A 71 4.49 11.52 -12.59
CA CYS A 71 3.12 12.04 -12.69
C CYS A 71 2.52 12.33 -11.31
N GLU A 72 1.38 13.01 -11.26
CA GLU A 72 0.68 13.34 -10.01
C GLU A 72 -0.03 12.14 -9.36
N TYR A 73 0.22 10.91 -9.84
CA TYR A 73 -0.35 9.71 -9.25
C TYR A 73 0.20 9.49 -7.84
N THR A 74 -0.71 9.38 -6.88
CA THR A 74 -0.40 9.01 -5.50
C THR A 74 -1.15 7.72 -5.11
N CYS A 75 -0.52 6.88 -4.31
CA CYS A 75 -1.10 5.62 -3.85
C CYS A 75 -0.80 5.31 -2.38
N LYS A 76 -1.55 4.34 -1.85
CA LYS A 76 -1.51 3.90 -0.45
C LYS A 76 -0.48 2.79 -0.18
N GLN A 77 0.11 2.17 -1.22
CA GLN A 77 1.02 1.03 -1.08
C GLN A 77 2.37 1.26 -1.77
N SER A 78 3.48 1.02 -1.05
CA SER A 78 4.84 1.25 -1.55
C SER A 78 5.23 0.40 -2.77
N ASN A 79 4.60 -0.77 -2.95
CA ASN A 79 4.89 -1.68 -4.06
C ASN A 79 4.26 -1.23 -5.39
N ARG A 80 3.37 -0.22 -5.39
CA ARG A 80 2.62 0.20 -6.58
C ARG A 80 3.16 1.53 -7.09
N LYS A 81 4.22 1.46 -7.90
CA LYS A 81 4.95 2.64 -8.41
C LYS A 81 4.25 3.38 -9.56
N TYR A 82 3.35 2.71 -10.26
CA TYR A 82 2.65 3.23 -11.44
C TYR A 82 1.14 3.03 -11.30
N PRO A 83 0.32 3.92 -11.87
CA PRO A 83 -1.12 3.72 -11.96
C PRO A 83 -1.44 2.49 -12.80
N THR A 84 -2.53 1.80 -12.46
CA THR A 84 -3.12 0.83 -13.38
C THR A 84 -3.77 1.53 -14.56
N PHE A 85 -4.01 0.78 -15.64
CA PHE A 85 -4.62 1.32 -16.86
C PHE A 85 -5.92 2.10 -16.59
N GLY A 86 -6.80 1.60 -15.71
CA GLY A 86 -8.03 2.30 -15.33
C GLY A 86 -7.78 3.61 -14.58
N GLU A 87 -6.81 3.64 -13.67
CA GLU A 87 -6.43 4.86 -12.93
C GLU A 87 -5.76 5.90 -13.84
N ALA A 88 -4.98 5.46 -14.82
CA ALA A 88 -4.35 6.33 -15.82
C ALA A 88 -5.41 7.00 -16.72
N ILE A 89 -6.44 6.28 -17.15
CA ILE A 89 -7.55 6.87 -17.93
C ILE A 89 -8.28 7.94 -17.12
N GLN A 90 -8.52 7.70 -15.83
CA GLN A 90 -9.20 8.66 -14.98
C GLN A 90 -8.39 9.96 -14.81
N GLN A 91 -7.05 9.88 -14.76
CA GLN A 91 -6.18 11.06 -14.76
C GLN A 91 -6.25 11.87 -16.05
N VAL A 92 -6.22 11.21 -17.22
CA VAL A 92 -6.33 11.90 -18.51
C VAL A 92 -7.68 12.61 -18.65
N ASN A 93 -8.76 11.97 -18.19
CA ASN A 93 -10.10 12.57 -18.20
C ASN A 93 -10.20 13.79 -17.28
N ILE A 94 -9.56 13.76 -16.11
CA ILE A 94 -9.51 14.91 -15.19
C ILE A 94 -8.71 16.07 -15.82
N LEU A 95 -7.53 15.80 -16.39
CA LEU A 95 -6.72 16.82 -17.07
C LEU A 95 -7.45 17.44 -18.27
N GLY A 96 -8.16 16.61 -19.04
CA GLY A 96 -9.01 17.09 -20.15
C GLY A 96 -10.15 17.98 -19.67
N HIS A 97 -10.82 17.61 -18.58
CA HIS A 97 -11.88 18.42 -17.98
C HIS A 97 -11.35 19.74 -17.41
N ILE A 98 -10.20 19.73 -16.73
CA ILE A 98 -9.54 20.95 -16.24
C ILE A 98 -9.24 21.86 -17.43
N LEU A 99 -8.56 21.37 -18.48
CA LEU A 99 -8.23 22.17 -19.65
C LEU A 99 -9.47 22.77 -20.31
N TYR A 100 -10.56 22.00 -20.44
CA TYR A 100 -11.84 22.48 -20.96
C TYR A 100 -12.43 23.62 -20.12
N VAL A 101 -12.47 23.46 -18.79
CA VAL A 101 -12.99 24.47 -17.88
C VAL A 101 -12.12 25.73 -17.90
N THR A 102 -10.79 25.59 -17.91
CA THR A 102 -9.88 26.74 -17.97
C THR A 102 -10.03 27.51 -19.28
N ILE A 103 -10.15 26.82 -20.42
CA ILE A 103 -10.38 27.48 -21.73
C ILE A 103 -11.73 28.21 -21.73
N ARG A 104 -12.79 27.61 -21.17
CA ARG A 104 -14.11 28.23 -21.03
C ARG A 104 -14.04 29.50 -20.17
N TYR A 105 -13.37 29.42 -19.02
CA TYR A 105 -13.23 30.54 -18.09
C TYR A 105 -12.46 31.69 -18.74
N ILE A 106 -11.31 31.40 -19.38
CA ILE A 106 -10.52 32.40 -20.12
C ILE A 106 -11.34 33.03 -21.25
N LYS A 107 -12.19 32.29 -21.96
CA LYS A 107 -13.08 32.87 -22.97
C LYS A 107 -14.16 33.78 -22.41
N GLN A 108 -14.55 33.60 -21.14
CA GLN A 108 -15.60 34.36 -20.49
C GLN A 108 -15.11 35.68 -19.90
N ASP A 109 -13.81 35.81 -19.61
CA ASP A 109 -13.15 37.05 -19.15
C ASP A 109 -12.72 38.00 -20.30
N PHE A 110 -12.93 37.61 -21.57
CA PHE A 110 -12.55 38.38 -22.77
C PHE A 110 -13.75 38.94 -23.56
N GLU A 111 -14.96 38.91 -22.99
CA GLU A 111 -16.17 39.61 -23.49
C GLU A 111 -16.55 40.81 -22.61
#